data_AF-A0A542HV73-F1
#
_entry.id   AF-A0A542HV73-F1
#
_cell.length_a   1.000
_cell.length_b   1.000
_cell.length_c   1.000
_cell.angle_alpha   90.00
_cell.angle_beta   90.00
_cell.angle_gamma   90.00
#
_symmetry.space_group_name_H-M   'P 1'
#
loop_
_entity.id
_entity.type
_entity.pdbx_description
1 polymer ?
#
loop_
_entity_poly.entity_id
_entity_poly.type
_entity_poly.pdbx_seq_one_letter_code
_entity_poly.pdbx_strand_id
1 'polypeptide(L)'
;MNSGGEWPQKKLTVGLSPASVPKGGSGFDLAIASAVLGAAERIDPRVLADIVMIGELGLDGRVRPVRGILPAVLAAADAGYEQVVVPECAAAEAALVPGVSVLGVRSLRQLIAILADEPVPDEEPDEEGRPDPLLAGLRMPGTGAATGMHSMGAAHLDQEHDLADVVGQSSARTAVEVAAAGGHHLFLEGPPGTGKTMLAERLPAVLPRLGRQESLEVTAVHSVAGLLPPGKPLIDVAPYCAPHHSATMQSLVGGGAGFARPGAVSLAHRGVLFLDEAEDAQ
;
A
#
# COMPACT_ATOMS: atom_id res chain seq x y z
N MET A 1 19.30 23.91 10.62
CA MET A 1 18.36 22.87 10.12
C MET A 1 19.13 21.93 9.23
N ASN A 2 18.87 20.62 9.28
CA ASN A 2 19.56 19.64 8.43
C ASN A 2 19.26 19.84 6.92
N SER A 3 18.22 20.62 6.60
CA SER A 3 17.81 21.01 5.24
C SER A 3 18.37 22.34 4.74
N GLY A 4 19.24 23.03 5.49
CA GLY A 4 19.91 24.26 5.02
C GLY A 4 19.09 25.56 5.01
N GLY A 5 17.80 25.53 5.37
CA GLY A 5 16.95 26.73 5.49
C GLY A 5 17.00 27.41 6.86
N GLU A 6 16.61 28.69 6.89
CA GLU A 6 16.32 29.41 8.13
C GLU A 6 14.91 29.05 8.63
N TRP A 7 14.81 28.55 9.86
CA TRP A 7 13.52 28.27 10.50
C TRP A 7 13.03 29.50 11.25
N PRO A 8 11.74 29.85 11.19
CA PRO A 8 11.21 31.02 11.88
C PRO A 8 11.44 30.93 13.39
N GLN A 9 12.21 31.88 13.94
CA GLN A 9 12.41 32.04 15.40
C GLN A 9 11.24 32.78 16.07
N LYS A 10 10.01 32.47 15.66
CA LYS A 10 8.77 33.09 16.16
C LYS A 10 7.80 31.99 16.56
N LYS A 11 6.83 32.34 17.42
CA LYS A 11 5.74 31.43 17.77
C LYS A 11 4.96 31.06 16.50
N LEU A 12 5.02 29.80 16.11
CA LEU A 12 4.30 29.24 14.98
C LEU A 12 2.98 28.61 15.45
N THR A 13 1.90 28.80 14.69
CA THR A 13 0.62 28.10 14.92
C THR A 13 0.20 27.45 13.61
N VAL A 14 0.00 26.14 13.63
CA VAL A 14 -0.43 25.36 12.47
C VAL A 14 -1.87 24.90 12.70
N GLY A 15 -2.76 25.27 11.77
CA GLY A 15 -4.15 24.83 11.78
C GLY A 15 -4.35 23.71 10.77
N LEU A 16 -4.97 22.60 11.19
CA LEU A 16 -5.34 21.50 10.30
C LEU A 16 -6.86 21.50 10.12
N SER A 17 -7.31 21.63 8.87
CA SER A 17 -8.74 21.69 8.49
C SER A 17 -9.17 20.39 7.78
N PRO A 18 -10.46 20.03 7.80
CA PRO A 18 -11.53 20.52 8.69
C PRO A 18 -11.38 19.94 10.10
N ALA A 19 -11.64 20.72 11.15
CA ALA A 19 -11.46 20.28 12.53
C ALA A 19 -12.36 19.09 12.93
N SER A 20 -13.43 18.83 12.20
CA SER A 20 -14.36 17.71 12.40
C SER A 20 -13.76 16.34 12.05
N VAL A 21 -12.70 16.30 11.25
CA VAL A 21 -12.04 15.05 10.85
C VAL A 21 -10.81 14.83 11.73
N PRO A 22 -10.74 13.73 12.49
CA PRO A 22 -9.54 13.37 13.24
C PRO A 22 -8.32 13.34 12.32
N LYS A 23 -7.27 14.10 12.65
CA LYS A 23 -5.97 13.98 11.99
C LYS A 23 -5.11 13.06 12.83
N GLY A 24 -4.59 12.00 12.22
CA GLY A 24 -3.64 11.10 12.84
C GLY A 24 -2.49 10.78 11.89
N GLY A 25 -1.37 10.30 12.43
CA GLY A 25 -0.21 9.87 11.66
C GLY A 25 0.72 11.01 11.23
N SER A 26 1.87 10.62 10.67
CA SER A 26 2.96 11.48 10.20
C SER A 26 2.85 11.89 8.72
N GLY A 27 1.81 11.45 8.01
CA GLY A 27 1.64 11.73 6.58
C GLY A 27 1.44 13.20 6.20
N PHE A 28 1.23 14.07 7.19
CA PHE A 28 1.07 15.51 7.01
C PHE A 28 2.38 16.29 7.26
N ASP A 29 3.45 15.64 7.71
CA ASP A 29 4.67 16.34 8.16
C ASP A 29 5.30 17.14 7.02
N LEU A 30 5.35 16.58 5.80
CA LEU A 30 5.85 17.28 4.62
C LEU A 30 5.00 18.51 4.26
N ALA A 31 3.67 18.38 4.31
CA ALA A 31 2.75 19.47 4.04
C ALA A 31 2.86 20.58 5.10
N ILE A 32 2.98 20.21 6.38
CA ILE A 32 3.17 21.14 7.49
C ILE A 32 4.49 21.89 7.32
N ALA A 33 5.60 21.18 7.08
CA ALA A 33 6.90 21.81 6.86
C ALA A 33 6.86 22.80 5.69
N SER A 34 6.22 22.42 4.58
CA SER A 34 6.08 23.28 3.41
C SER A 34 5.20 24.50 3.68
N ALA A 35 4.12 24.36 4.44
CA ALA A 35 3.30 25.50 4.88
C ALA A 35 4.09 26.47 5.77
N VAL A 36 4.97 25.98 6.64
CA VAL A 36 5.87 26.81 7.44
C VAL A 36 6.88 27.55 6.57
N LEU A 37 7.45 26.88 5.57
CA LEU A 37 8.37 27.49 4.62
C LEU A 37 7.67 28.55 3.75
N GLY A 38 6.42 28.31 3.36
CA GLY A 38 5.56 29.29 2.70
C GLY A 38 5.29 30.51 3.57
N ALA A 39 4.94 30.31 4.85
CA ALA A 39 4.74 31.39 5.81
C ALA A 39 6.01 32.19 6.12
N ALA A 40 7.19 31.56 5.95
CA ALA A 40 8.49 32.20 6.05
C ALA A 40 8.95 32.85 4.72
N GLU A 41 8.13 32.83 3.68
CA GLU A 41 8.43 33.34 2.33
C GLU A 41 9.67 32.68 1.68
N ARG A 42 10.05 31.49 2.15
CA ARG A 42 11.15 30.70 1.58
C ARG A 42 10.73 30.00 0.28
N ILE A 43 9.45 29.66 0.19
CA ILE A 43 8.78 29.11 -0.98
C ILE A 43 7.55 29.99 -1.25
N ASP A 44 7.26 30.29 -2.51
CA ASP A 44 6.07 31.08 -2.85
C ASP A 44 4.78 30.34 -2.43
N PRO A 45 3.96 30.90 -1.53
CA PRO A 45 2.72 30.26 -1.09
C PRO A 45 1.74 29.95 -2.23
N ARG A 46 1.82 30.67 -3.35
CA ARG A 46 0.97 30.44 -4.53
C ARG A 46 1.30 29.11 -5.20
N VAL A 47 2.57 28.69 -5.17
CA VAL A 47 2.99 27.38 -5.69
C VAL A 47 2.45 26.26 -4.79
N LEU A 48 2.39 26.48 -3.48
CA LEU A 48 1.92 25.49 -2.52
C LEU A 48 0.40 25.27 -2.54
N ALA A 49 -0.38 26.24 -3.04
CA ALA A 49 -1.84 26.20 -2.97
C ALA A 49 -2.46 25.08 -3.81
N ASP A 50 -1.82 24.72 -4.92
CA ASP A 50 -2.35 23.78 -5.93
C ASP A 50 -1.66 22.40 -5.87
N ILE A 51 -0.84 22.15 -4.85
CA ILE A 51 -0.04 20.92 -4.71
C ILE A 51 -0.45 20.17 -3.44
N VAL A 52 -0.74 18.88 -3.57
CA VAL A 52 -0.94 17.98 -2.42
C VAL A 52 0.38 17.32 -2.06
N MET A 53 0.78 17.41 -0.79
CA MET A 53 2.03 16.83 -0.31
C MET A 53 1.76 15.70 0.68
N ILE A 54 2.30 14.53 0.41
CA ILE A 54 2.09 13.32 1.21
C ILE A 54 3.45 12.78 1.60
N GLY A 55 3.72 12.63 2.89
CA GLY A 55 4.98 12.05 3.36
C GLY A 55 5.31 12.41 4.80
N GLU A 56 6.05 11.52 5.45
CA GLU A 56 6.64 11.76 6.76
C GLU A 56 7.97 12.50 6.59
N LEU A 57 8.30 13.40 7.52
CA LEU A 57 9.55 14.15 7.49
C LEU A 57 10.43 13.76 8.68
N GLY A 58 11.57 13.15 8.38
CA GLY A 58 12.59 12.83 9.37
C GLY A 58 13.29 14.07 9.92
N LEU A 59 13.83 13.98 11.14
CA LEU A 59 14.63 15.05 11.75
C LEU A 59 15.93 15.34 10.97
N ASP A 60 16.40 14.36 10.20
CA ASP A 60 17.51 14.47 9.24
C ASP A 60 17.12 15.22 7.95
N GLY A 61 15.84 15.52 7.77
CA GLY A 61 15.28 16.18 6.59
C GLY A 61 14.91 15.23 5.47
N ARG A 62 15.03 13.90 5.64
CA ARG A 62 14.60 12.91 4.65
C ARG A 62 13.07 12.80 4.62
N VAL A 63 12.52 12.59 3.44
CA VAL A 63 11.09 12.34 3.24
C VAL A 63 10.86 10.84 3.20
N ARG A 64 10.00 10.32 4.08
CA ARG A 64 9.74 8.90 4.27
C ARG A 64 8.36 8.51 3.73
N PRO A 65 8.22 7.27 3.19
CA PRO A 65 6.95 6.73 2.72
C PRO A 65 5.94 6.62 3.86
N VAL A 66 4.68 6.87 3.53
CA VAL A 66 3.53 6.53 4.38
C VAL A 66 2.68 5.48 3.70
N ARG A 67 1.82 4.81 4.47
CA ARG A 67 0.88 3.82 3.91
C ARG A 67 -0.24 4.53 3.16
N GLY A 68 -0.75 3.89 2.11
CA GLY A 68 -1.90 4.40 1.37
C GLY A 68 -1.57 5.57 0.44
N ILE A 69 -0.41 5.57 -0.21
CA ILE A 69 -0.05 6.61 -1.20
C ILE A 69 -1.05 6.61 -2.35
N LEU A 70 -1.29 5.46 -2.99
CA LEU A 70 -2.25 5.35 -4.09
C LEU A 70 -3.65 5.87 -3.74
N PRO A 71 -4.31 5.42 -2.66
CA PRO A 71 -5.63 5.95 -2.31
C PRO A 71 -5.60 7.43 -1.92
N ALA A 72 -4.50 7.94 -1.34
CA ALA A 72 -4.37 9.38 -1.06
C ALA A 72 -4.25 10.20 -2.35
N VAL A 73 -3.51 9.72 -3.36
CA VAL A 73 -3.41 10.38 -4.67
C VAL A 73 -4.72 10.27 -5.46
N LEU A 74 -5.43 9.14 -5.40
CA LEU A 74 -6.78 9.00 -5.97
C LEU A 74 -7.74 10.03 -5.35
N ALA A 75 -7.72 10.18 -4.03
CA ALA A 75 -8.55 11.18 -3.35
C ALA A 75 -8.15 12.62 -3.71
N ALA A 76 -6.86 12.90 -3.93
CA ALA A 76 -6.39 14.19 -4.41
C ALA A 76 -6.92 14.49 -5.83
N ALA A 77 -6.85 13.51 -6.73
CA ALA A 77 -7.38 13.62 -8.08
C ALA A 77 -8.90 13.86 -8.09
N ASP A 78 -9.66 13.09 -7.28
CA ASP A 78 -11.11 13.26 -7.12
C ASP A 78 -11.49 14.64 -6.56
N ALA A 79 -10.61 15.24 -5.76
CA ALA A 79 -10.75 16.60 -5.24
C ALA A 79 -10.31 17.69 -6.25
N GLY A 80 -9.84 17.31 -7.44
CA GLY A 80 -9.44 18.21 -8.52
C GLY A 80 -7.98 18.67 -8.47
N TYR A 81 -7.13 18.04 -7.65
CA TYR A 81 -5.70 18.33 -7.66
C TYR A 81 -4.99 17.54 -8.75
N GLU A 82 -4.18 18.24 -9.55
CA GLU A 82 -3.40 17.66 -10.65
C GLU A 82 -1.92 17.48 -10.29
N GLN A 83 -1.48 17.97 -9.14
CA GLN A 83 -0.07 17.95 -8.73
C GLN A 83 0.08 17.36 -7.33
N VAL A 84 0.94 16.36 -7.22
CA VAL A 84 1.27 15.73 -5.94
C VAL A 84 2.78 15.63 -5.72
N VAL A 85 3.18 15.83 -4.47
CA VAL A 85 4.54 15.55 -3.99
C VAL A 85 4.47 14.34 -3.07
N VAL A 86 5.29 13.34 -3.38
CA VAL A 86 5.39 12.09 -2.61
C VAL A 86 6.85 11.75 -2.35
N PRO A 87 7.15 10.83 -1.43
CA PRO A 87 8.51 10.32 -1.25
C PRO A 87 8.93 9.59 -2.54
N GLU A 88 10.18 9.74 -2.96
CA GLU A 88 10.63 9.24 -4.27
C GLU A 88 10.34 7.73 -4.47
N CYS A 89 10.55 6.92 -3.44
CA CYS A 89 10.28 5.49 -3.47
C CYS A 89 8.80 5.13 -3.72
N ALA A 90 7.87 6.06 -3.47
CA ALA A 90 6.44 5.90 -3.73
C ALA A 90 5.96 6.58 -5.02
N ALA A 91 6.86 7.23 -5.77
CA ALA A 91 6.50 7.95 -6.99
C ALA A 91 5.89 7.04 -8.06
N ALA A 92 6.42 5.82 -8.20
CA ALA A 92 5.92 4.84 -9.15
C ALA A 92 4.48 4.39 -8.83
N GLU A 93 4.13 4.27 -7.55
CA GLU A 93 2.78 3.97 -7.08
C GLU A 93 1.82 5.14 -7.32
N ALA A 94 2.24 6.36 -6.96
CA ALA A 94 1.45 7.57 -7.18
C ALA A 94 1.16 7.82 -8.67
N ALA A 95 2.12 7.53 -9.55
CA ALA A 95 2.01 7.73 -10.99
C ALA A 95 0.98 6.80 -11.68
N LEU A 96 0.42 5.84 -10.95
CA LEU A 96 -0.67 4.99 -11.47
C LEU A 96 -1.97 5.77 -11.67
N VAL A 97 -2.16 6.89 -10.96
CA VAL A 97 -3.36 7.72 -11.02
C VAL A 97 -3.33 8.59 -12.29
N PRO A 98 -4.28 8.40 -13.24
CA PRO A 98 -4.33 9.21 -14.44
C PRO A 98 -4.61 10.67 -14.13
N GLY A 99 -3.99 11.59 -14.88
CA GLY A 99 -4.25 13.02 -14.77
C GLY A 99 -3.54 13.72 -13.60
N VAL A 100 -2.69 13.00 -12.85
CA VAL A 100 -1.88 13.57 -11.77
C VAL A 100 -0.40 13.57 -12.16
N SER A 101 0.22 14.75 -12.07
CA SER A 101 1.66 14.93 -12.17
C SER A 101 2.30 14.67 -10.80
N VAL A 102 3.25 13.75 -10.76
CA VAL A 102 3.89 13.28 -9.52
C VAL A 102 5.31 13.80 -9.44
N LEU A 103 5.63 14.48 -8.34
CA LEU A 103 6.99 14.86 -7.96
C LEU A 103 7.47 13.98 -6.80
N GLY A 104 8.42 13.08 -7.08
CA GLY A 104 9.11 12.29 -6.07
C GLY A 104 10.26 13.06 -5.43
N VAL A 105 10.33 13.12 -4.10
CA VAL A 105 11.42 13.78 -3.36
C VAL A 105 12.03 12.85 -2.30
N ARG A 106 13.35 12.95 -2.10
CA ARG A 106 14.15 12.24 -1.09
C ARG A 106 14.26 13.03 0.20
N SER A 107 14.26 14.36 0.10
CA SER A 107 14.47 15.25 1.24
C SER A 107 13.71 16.57 1.11
N LEU A 108 13.48 17.23 2.24
CA LEU A 108 12.93 18.59 2.27
C LEU A 108 13.86 19.58 1.56
N ARG A 109 15.18 19.35 1.59
CA ARG A 109 16.15 20.18 0.89
C ARG A 109 15.94 20.10 -0.62
N GLN A 110 15.77 18.90 -1.15
CA GLN A 110 15.45 18.67 -2.56
C GLN A 110 14.14 19.35 -2.95
N LEU A 111 13.09 19.23 -2.12
CA LEU A 111 11.80 19.90 -2.35
C LEU A 111 11.97 21.43 -2.41
N ILE A 112 12.68 22.02 -1.44
CA ILE A 112 12.96 23.46 -1.43
C ILE A 112 13.69 23.88 -2.71
N ALA A 113 14.73 23.13 -3.10
CA ALA A 113 15.52 23.47 -4.28
C ALA A 113 14.66 23.46 -5.55
N ILE A 114 13.79 22.45 -5.71
CA ILE A 114 12.90 22.34 -6.86
C ILE A 114 11.86 23.47 -6.87
N LEU A 115 11.20 23.75 -5.74
CA LEU A 115 10.15 24.76 -5.68
C LEU A 115 10.67 26.21 -5.69
N ALA A 116 11.94 26.42 -5.35
CA ALA A 116 12.60 27.72 -5.37
C ALA A 116 13.45 27.97 -6.63
N ASP A 117 13.44 27.05 -7.61
CA ASP A 117 14.26 27.11 -8.83
C ASP A 117 15.77 27.22 -8.53
N GLU A 118 16.23 26.45 -7.55
CA GLU A 118 17.63 26.37 -7.13
C GLU A 118 18.27 25.06 -7.62
N PRO A 119 19.62 25.00 -7.67
CA PRO A 119 20.32 23.77 -8.00
C PRO A 119 19.94 22.63 -7.07
N VAL A 120 19.36 21.57 -7.64
CA VAL A 120 18.94 20.38 -6.89
C VAL A 120 20.18 19.68 -6.31
N PRO A 121 20.23 19.41 -5.00
CA PRO A 121 21.36 18.74 -4.38
C PRO A 121 21.50 17.31 -4.93
N ASP A 122 22.75 16.88 -5.15
CA ASP A 122 23.05 15.49 -5.44
C ASP A 122 23.01 14.70 -4.13
N GLU A 123 21.97 13.89 -3.96
CA GLU A 123 21.73 13.06 -2.78
C GLU A 123 21.74 11.60 -3.22
N GLU A 124 22.43 10.72 -2.48
CA GLU A 124 22.41 9.29 -2.77
C GLU A 124 20.96 8.75 -2.76
N PRO A 125 20.59 7.86 -3.70
CA PRO A 125 19.29 7.20 -3.65
C PRO A 125 19.12 6.47 -2.32
N ASP A 126 17.90 6.42 -1.79
CA ASP A 126 17.60 5.50 -0.71
C ASP A 126 17.85 4.06 -1.19
N GLU A 127 18.61 3.26 -0.42
CA GLU A 127 18.81 1.85 -0.75
C GLU A 127 17.44 1.15 -0.85
N GLU A 128 17.10 0.73 -2.07
CA GLU A 128 15.87 0.02 -2.37
C GLU A 128 15.71 -1.21 -1.46
N GLY A 129 14.59 -1.27 -0.73
CA GLY A 129 14.14 -2.51 -0.10
C GLY A 129 14.49 -2.71 1.38
N ARG A 130 15.01 -1.72 2.11
CA ARG A 130 14.91 -1.78 3.59
C ARG A 130 13.51 -1.33 4.01
N PRO A 131 12.63 -2.22 4.52
CA PRO A 131 11.45 -1.74 5.22
C PRO A 131 11.92 -0.80 6.33
N ASP A 132 11.36 0.41 6.36
CA ASP A 132 11.73 1.42 7.34
C ASP A 132 11.70 0.79 8.75
N PRO A 133 12.79 0.82 9.54
CA PRO A 133 12.80 0.28 10.89
C PRO A 133 11.68 0.85 11.78
N LEU A 134 11.14 2.03 11.45
CA LEU A 134 9.97 2.62 12.13
C LEU A 134 8.62 2.07 11.65
N LEU A 135 8.53 1.56 10.42
CA LEU A 135 7.42 0.69 9.98
C LEU A 135 7.42 -0.64 10.74
N ALA A 136 8.60 -1.10 11.19
CA ALA A 136 8.76 -2.22 12.14
C ALA A 136 8.63 -1.80 13.62
N GLY A 137 8.64 -0.50 13.91
CA GLY A 137 8.87 0.09 15.25
C GLY A 137 7.61 0.41 16.07
N LEU A 138 6.42 0.49 15.46
CA LEU A 138 5.14 0.44 16.18
C LEU A 138 4.71 -1.03 16.41
N ARG A 139 5.62 -1.83 16.99
CA ARG A 139 5.23 -3.02 17.74
C ARG A 139 4.61 -2.55 19.05
N MET A 140 3.29 -2.40 19.05
CA MET A 140 2.55 -2.38 20.31
C MET A 140 2.89 -3.67 21.07
N PRO A 141 3.21 -3.62 22.38
CA PRO A 141 3.35 -4.81 23.18
C PRO A 141 2.05 -5.62 23.07
N GLY A 142 2.09 -6.78 22.40
CA GLY A 142 0.92 -7.64 22.16
C GLY A 142 0.63 -7.97 20.70
N THR A 143 1.18 -7.25 19.71
CA THR A 143 1.18 -7.71 18.31
C THR A 143 2.48 -8.46 18.05
N GLY A 144 2.60 -9.60 18.71
CA GLY A 144 3.73 -10.50 18.54
C GLY A 144 3.86 -10.93 17.09
N ALA A 145 5.10 -11.17 16.69
CA ALA A 145 5.44 -12.03 15.58
C ALA A 145 4.78 -13.42 15.81
N ALA A 146 3.52 -13.55 15.45
CA ALA A 146 2.71 -14.77 15.51
C ALA A 146 1.34 -14.53 14.83
N THR A 147 1.35 -14.05 13.60
CA THR A 147 0.40 -14.58 12.62
C THR A 147 1.30 -15.03 11.47
N GLY A 148 1.30 -16.33 11.20
CA GLY A 148 2.06 -16.94 10.11
C GLY A 148 1.54 -16.52 8.74
N MET A 149 1.49 -15.21 8.48
CA MET A 149 1.53 -14.70 7.13
C MET A 149 2.99 -14.78 6.75
N HIS A 150 3.37 -15.89 6.10
CA HIS A 150 4.60 -15.92 5.34
C HIS A 150 4.73 -14.60 4.57
N SER A 151 5.94 -14.07 4.55
CA SER A 151 6.37 -12.91 3.78
C SER A 151 6.20 -13.16 2.27
N MET A 152 4.99 -13.41 1.83
CA MET A 152 4.57 -13.47 0.44
C MET A 152 4.13 -12.05 0.08
N GLY A 153 5.11 -11.13 0.05
CA GLY A 153 4.91 -9.91 -0.72
C GLY A 153 4.55 -10.34 -2.15
N ALA A 154 3.69 -9.58 -2.82
CA ALA A 154 3.23 -9.85 -4.19
C ALA A 154 4.37 -9.96 -5.26
N ALA A 155 5.64 -9.96 -4.85
CA ALA A 155 6.83 -10.29 -5.62
C ALA A 155 7.01 -11.79 -5.94
N HIS A 156 6.27 -12.71 -5.30
CA HIS A 156 6.44 -14.15 -5.56
C HIS A 156 5.31 -14.81 -6.38
N LEU A 157 4.37 -14.05 -6.93
CA LEU A 157 3.26 -14.62 -7.71
C LEU A 157 3.54 -14.75 -9.22
N ASP A 158 4.73 -14.38 -9.69
CA ASP A 158 5.06 -14.51 -11.12
C ASP A 158 5.50 -15.95 -11.52
N GLN A 159 5.74 -16.85 -10.55
CA GLN A 159 5.87 -18.31 -10.70
C GLN A 159 5.39 -18.92 -9.36
N GLU A 160 4.55 -19.95 -9.29
CA GLU A 160 5.09 -21.31 -9.12
C GLU A 160 4.07 -22.46 -9.26
N HIS A 161 2.78 -22.22 -9.53
CA HIS A 161 1.80 -23.33 -9.55
C HIS A 161 0.86 -23.29 -10.76
N ASP A 162 1.12 -24.16 -11.74
CA ASP A 162 0.23 -24.37 -12.89
C ASP A 162 -0.84 -25.42 -12.55
N LEU A 163 -2.08 -25.19 -12.99
CA LEU A 163 -3.16 -26.18 -12.94
C LEU A 163 -2.83 -27.42 -13.78
N ALA A 164 -2.02 -27.26 -14.83
CA ALA A 164 -1.54 -28.36 -15.67
C ALA A 164 -0.77 -29.43 -14.88
N ASP A 165 -0.08 -29.04 -13.80
CA ASP A 165 0.72 -29.92 -12.96
C ASP A 165 -0.12 -30.89 -12.11
N VAL A 166 -1.44 -30.67 -12.00
CA VAL A 166 -2.33 -31.53 -11.21
C VAL A 166 -2.65 -32.81 -11.98
N VAL A 167 -2.11 -33.93 -11.49
CA VAL A 167 -2.31 -35.28 -12.03
C VAL A 167 -3.58 -35.92 -11.45
N GLY A 168 -4.40 -36.52 -12.31
CA GLY A 168 -5.47 -37.45 -11.88
C GLY A 168 -6.79 -36.84 -11.39
N GLN A 169 -7.00 -35.52 -11.44
CA GLN A 169 -8.18 -34.85 -10.87
C GLN A 169 -8.98 -34.05 -11.93
N SER A 170 -9.39 -34.68 -13.04
CA SER A 170 -10.02 -33.99 -14.18
C SER A 170 -11.30 -33.23 -13.81
N SER A 171 -12.17 -33.82 -12.99
CA SER A 171 -13.40 -33.16 -12.54
C SER A 171 -13.11 -31.94 -11.68
N ALA A 172 -12.13 -32.02 -10.77
CA ALA A 172 -11.79 -30.91 -9.89
C ALA A 172 -11.09 -29.77 -10.67
N ARG A 173 -10.21 -30.11 -11.63
CA ARG A 173 -9.62 -29.14 -12.54
C ARG A 173 -10.68 -28.40 -13.36
N THR A 174 -11.65 -29.14 -13.90
CA THR A 174 -12.78 -28.55 -14.65
C THR A 174 -13.58 -27.60 -13.75
N ALA A 175 -13.82 -27.98 -12.49
CA ALA A 175 -14.52 -27.12 -11.54
C ALA A 175 -13.74 -25.82 -11.23
N VAL A 176 -12.41 -25.91 -11.07
CA VAL A 176 -11.53 -24.74 -10.91
C VAL A 176 -11.59 -23.83 -12.14
N GLU A 177 -11.52 -24.38 -13.35
CA GLU A 177 -11.60 -23.61 -14.61
C GLU A 177 -12.96 -22.92 -14.76
N VAL A 178 -14.06 -23.61 -14.49
CA VAL A 178 -15.42 -23.04 -14.54
C VAL A 178 -15.59 -21.95 -13.48
N ALA A 179 -15.09 -22.17 -12.27
CA ALA A 179 -15.13 -21.18 -11.21
C ALA A 179 -14.31 -19.94 -11.56
N ALA A 180 -13.12 -20.11 -12.14
CA ALA A 180 -12.27 -19.01 -12.57
C ALA A 180 -12.91 -18.18 -13.70
N ALA A 181 -13.50 -18.85 -14.70
CA ALA A 181 -14.16 -18.18 -15.82
C ALA A 181 -15.44 -17.44 -15.40
N GLY A 182 -16.19 -17.99 -14.44
CA GLY A 182 -17.46 -17.43 -13.97
C GLY A 182 -17.36 -16.52 -12.74
N GLY A 183 -16.20 -16.43 -12.10
CA GLY A 183 -16.04 -15.74 -10.81
C GLY A 183 -16.82 -16.40 -9.68
N HIS A 184 -16.93 -17.74 -9.67
CA HIS A 184 -17.72 -18.49 -8.69
C HIS A 184 -16.90 -18.90 -7.47
N HIS A 185 -17.58 -19.00 -6.33
CA HIS A 185 -17.02 -19.64 -5.15
C HIS A 185 -16.95 -21.15 -5.35
N LEU A 186 -15.90 -21.78 -4.82
CA LEU A 186 -15.67 -23.21 -4.94
C LEU A 186 -15.64 -23.84 -3.54
N PHE A 187 -16.43 -24.91 -3.37
CA PHE A 187 -16.37 -25.77 -2.20
C PHE A 187 -15.76 -27.11 -2.61
N LEU A 188 -14.66 -27.51 -1.97
CA LEU A 188 -13.96 -28.76 -2.27
C LEU A 188 -14.14 -29.74 -1.10
N GLU A 189 -14.73 -30.89 -1.38
CA GLU A 189 -14.97 -31.94 -0.39
C GLU A 189 -14.08 -33.17 -0.68
N GLY A 190 -13.63 -33.85 0.38
CA GLY A 190 -13.01 -35.18 0.27
C GLY A 190 -12.09 -35.54 1.45
N PRO A 191 -11.48 -36.73 1.45
CA PRO A 191 -10.50 -37.11 2.46
C PRO A 191 -9.31 -36.14 2.58
N PRO A 192 -8.63 -36.07 3.74
CA PRO A 192 -7.35 -35.37 3.88
C PRO A 192 -6.31 -35.87 2.86
N GLY A 193 -5.43 -34.98 2.40
CA GLY A 193 -4.35 -35.33 1.46
C GLY A 193 -4.77 -35.52 -0.01
N THR A 194 -6.04 -35.25 -0.36
CA THR A 194 -6.55 -35.39 -1.74
C THR A 194 -6.19 -34.26 -2.70
N GLY A 195 -5.44 -33.25 -2.23
CA GLY A 195 -4.97 -32.13 -3.06
C GLY A 195 -5.89 -30.90 -3.10
N LYS A 196 -6.75 -30.70 -2.09
CA LYS A 196 -7.63 -29.51 -2.00
C LYS A 196 -6.85 -28.20 -1.97
N THR A 197 -5.90 -28.08 -1.06
CA THR A 197 -4.99 -26.93 -0.95
C THR A 197 -4.18 -26.75 -2.24
N MET A 198 -3.68 -27.86 -2.82
CA MET A 198 -2.95 -27.86 -4.08
C MET A 198 -3.77 -27.25 -5.24
N LEU A 199 -5.06 -27.57 -5.33
CA LEU A 199 -5.98 -26.99 -6.32
C LEU A 199 -6.26 -25.51 -6.03
N ALA A 200 -6.48 -25.14 -4.76
CA ALA A 200 -6.77 -23.76 -4.36
C ALA A 200 -5.61 -22.81 -4.68
N GLU A 201 -4.36 -23.22 -4.42
CA GLU A 201 -3.15 -22.43 -4.72
C GLU A 201 -2.93 -22.18 -6.22
N ARG A 202 -3.56 -22.99 -7.09
CA ARG A 202 -3.48 -22.89 -8.55
C ARG A 202 -4.59 -22.06 -9.17
N LEU A 203 -5.65 -21.78 -8.41
CA LEU A 203 -6.79 -20.99 -8.89
C LEU A 203 -6.37 -19.57 -9.37
N PRO A 204 -5.47 -18.82 -8.70
CA PRO A 204 -5.02 -17.52 -9.18
C PRO A 204 -4.38 -17.54 -10.57
N ALA A 205 -3.68 -18.63 -10.92
CA ALA A 205 -2.99 -18.75 -12.20
C ALA A 205 -3.94 -18.91 -13.40
N VAL A 206 -5.18 -19.36 -13.16
CA VAL A 206 -6.20 -19.54 -14.20
C VAL A 206 -7.27 -18.45 -14.19
N LEU A 207 -7.22 -17.53 -13.21
CA LEU A 207 -8.10 -16.36 -13.21
C LEU A 207 -7.75 -15.41 -14.35
N PRO A 208 -8.75 -14.71 -14.93
CA PRO A 208 -8.47 -13.59 -15.83
C PRO A 208 -7.57 -12.55 -15.16
N ARG A 209 -6.68 -11.94 -15.95
CA ARG A 209 -5.90 -10.78 -15.48
C ARG A 209 -6.83 -9.65 -15.07
N LEU A 210 -6.44 -8.91 -14.04
CA LEU A 210 -7.22 -7.78 -13.55
C LEU A 210 -7.25 -6.67 -14.61
N GLY A 211 -8.43 -6.11 -14.84
CA GLY A 211 -8.55 -4.89 -15.63
C GLY A 211 -7.91 -3.71 -14.91
N ARG A 212 -7.54 -2.64 -15.63
CA ARG A 212 -6.84 -1.48 -15.04
C ARG A 212 -7.52 -0.92 -13.78
N GLN A 213 -8.84 -0.78 -13.80
CA GLN A 213 -9.60 -0.27 -12.65
C GLN A 213 -9.53 -1.24 -11.46
N GLU A 214 -9.66 -2.54 -11.71
CA GLU A 214 -9.58 -3.57 -10.68
C GLU A 214 -8.17 -3.63 -10.09
N SER A 215 -7.13 -3.51 -10.92
CA SER A 215 -5.76 -3.41 -10.47
C SER A 215 -5.53 -2.21 -9.55
N LEU A 216 -6.09 -1.03 -9.87
CA LEU A 216 -6.01 0.14 -9.00
C LEU A 216 -6.70 -0.11 -7.66
N GLU A 217 -7.89 -0.73 -7.65
CA GLU A 217 -8.60 -1.09 -6.42
C GLU A 217 -7.79 -2.03 -5.53
N VAL A 218 -7.27 -3.13 -6.10
CA VAL A 218 -6.47 -4.13 -5.38
C VAL A 218 -5.18 -3.50 -4.86
N THR A 219 -4.50 -2.73 -5.70
CA THR A 219 -3.26 -2.02 -5.35
C THR A 219 -3.50 -1.03 -4.21
N ALA A 220 -4.64 -0.31 -4.21
CA ALA A 220 -4.97 0.62 -3.14
C ALA A 220 -5.13 -0.08 -1.79
N VAL A 221 -5.75 -1.26 -1.76
CA VAL A 221 -5.85 -2.07 -0.53
C VAL A 221 -4.45 -2.48 -0.03
N HIS A 222 -3.59 -2.95 -0.93
CA HIS A 222 -2.23 -3.40 -0.57
C HIS A 222 -1.32 -2.23 -0.17
N SER A 223 -1.52 -1.05 -0.75
CA SER A 223 -0.87 0.20 -0.36
C SER A 223 -1.18 0.58 1.09
N VAL A 224 -2.47 0.52 1.48
CA VAL A 224 -2.89 0.80 2.87
C VAL A 224 -2.32 -0.25 3.83
N ALA A 225 -2.25 -1.51 3.38
CA ALA A 225 -1.63 -2.57 4.16
C ALA A 225 -0.11 -2.40 4.31
N GLY A 226 0.53 -1.65 3.40
CA GLY A 226 1.98 -1.53 3.30
C GLY A 226 2.63 -2.81 2.77
N LEU A 227 1.95 -3.50 1.85
CA LEU A 227 2.33 -4.81 1.30
C LEU A 227 2.70 -4.76 -0.18
N LEU A 228 2.80 -3.57 -0.78
CA LEU A 228 3.23 -3.44 -2.17
C LEU A 228 4.69 -3.88 -2.34
N PRO A 229 5.00 -4.74 -3.32
CA PRO A 229 6.37 -5.15 -3.57
C PRO A 229 7.25 -4.01 -4.08
N PRO A 230 8.54 -3.98 -3.69
CA PRO A 230 9.51 -3.12 -4.35
C PRO A 230 9.51 -3.36 -5.87
N GLY A 231 9.50 -2.29 -6.66
CA GLY A 231 9.57 -2.36 -8.12
C GLY A 231 8.29 -2.85 -8.84
N LYS A 232 7.25 -3.27 -8.12
CA LYS A 232 5.94 -3.67 -8.69
C LYS A 232 4.83 -2.77 -8.12
N PRO A 233 4.69 -1.53 -8.64
CA PRO A 233 3.75 -0.56 -8.08
C PRO A 233 2.29 -0.93 -8.33
N LEU A 234 2.01 -1.76 -9.33
CA LEU A 234 0.66 -2.18 -9.74
C LEU A 234 0.49 -3.70 -9.56
N ILE A 235 -0.61 -4.09 -8.92
CA ILE A 235 -1.05 -5.49 -8.84
C ILE A 235 -2.00 -5.77 -10.01
N ASP A 236 -1.55 -6.57 -10.96
CA ASP A 236 -2.27 -6.96 -12.19
C ASP A 236 -2.72 -8.42 -12.21
N VAL A 237 -2.32 -9.19 -11.21
CA VAL A 237 -2.74 -10.58 -10.97
C VAL A 237 -3.62 -10.66 -9.73
N ALA A 238 -4.64 -11.52 -9.78
CA ALA A 238 -5.53 -11.79 -8.67
C ALA A 238 -4.75 -12.22 -7.40
N PRO A 239 -4.93 -11.54 -6.25
CA PRO A 239 -4.24 -11.89 -5.02
C PRO A 239 -4.74 -13.23 -4.47
N TYR A 240 -3.86 -13.96 -3.78
CA TYR A 240 -4.21 -15.17 -3.04
C TYR A 240 -3.95 -14.96 -1.55
N CYS A 241 -4.96 -15.23 -0.73
CA CYS A 241 -4.86 -15.16 0.72
C CYS A 241 -5.32 -16.50 1.33
N ALA A 242 -4.42 -17.16 2.04
CA ALA A 242 -4.71 -18.36 2.82
C ALA A 242 -4.40 -18.08 4.31
N PRO A 243 -5.33 -17.48 5.06
CA PRO A 243 -5.20 -17.38 6.51
C PRO A 243 -4.99 -18.77 7.12
N HIS A 244 -4.10 -18.86 8.11
CA HIS A 244 -3.94 -20.06 8.91
C HIS A 244 -5.25 -20.40 9.65
N HIS A 245 -5.56 -21.67 9.89
CA HIS A 245 -6.81 -22.10 10.56
C HIS A 245 -7.01 -21.47 11.96
N SER A 246 -5.91 -21.08 12.62
CA SER A 246 -5.93 -20.36 13.90
C SER A 246 -6.04 -18.82 13.77
N ALA A 247 -6.34 -18.31 12.58
CA ALA A 247 -6.49 -16.88 12.32
C ALA A 247 -7.65 -16.28 13.14
N THR A 248 -7.40 -15.15 13.77
CA THR A 248 -8.42 -14.44 14.54
C THR A 248 -9.39 -13.72 13.62
N MET A 249 -10.63 -13.50 14.08
CA MET A 249 -11.61 -12.68 13.36
C MET A 249 -11.07 -11.28 13.01
N GLN A 250 -10.23 -10.69 13.88
CA GLN A 250 -9.58 -9.42 13.61
C GLN A 250 -8.57 -9.50 12.46
N SER A 251 -7.85 -10.63 12.31
CA SER A 251 -6.94 -10.83 11.16
C SER A 251 -7.67 -11.13 9.85
N LEU A 252 -8.85 -11.75 9.91
CA LEU A 252 -9.70 -12.03 8.75
C LEU A 252 -10.40 -10.78 8.24
N VAL A 253 -11.09 -10.06 9.15
CA VAL A 253 -11.90 -8.88 8.82
C VAL A 253 -11.04 -7.63 8.73
N GLY A 254 -9.99 -7.55 9.53
CA GLY A 254 -9.18 -6.34 9.70
C GLY A 254 -9.50 -5.61 11.01
N GLY A 255 -8.79 -4.50 11.24
CA GLY A 255 -9.00 -3.66 12.42
C GLY A 255 -7.76 -2.85 12.82
N GLY A 256 -7.83 -2.20 13.98
CA GLY A 256 -6.75 -1.40 14.54
C GLY A 256 -7.27 -0.19 15.32
N ALA A 257 -6.65 0.10 16.47
CA ALA A 257 -6.92 1.32 17.21
C ALA A 257 -6.20 2.49 16.51
N GLY A 258 -6.96 3.40 15.89
CA GLY A 258 -6.44 4.60 15.22
C GLY A 258 -6.49 4.52 13.69
N PHE A 259 -5.89 3.49 13.09
CA PHE A 259 -5.95 3.25 11.64
C PHE A 259 -6.45 1.83 11.35
N ALA A 260 -7.53 1.73 10.58
CA ALA A 260 -8.05 0.45 10.13
C ALA A 260 -7.03 -0.22 9.19
N ARG A 261 -6.63 -1.45 9.52
CA ARG A 261 -5.79 -2.28 8.66
C ARG A 261 -6.68 -3.27 7.90
N PRO A 262 -6.45 -3.47 6.59
CA PRO A 262 -7.09 -4.53 5.82
C PRO A 262 -6.85 -5.90 6.48
N GLY A 263 -7.91 -6.71 6.58
CA GLY A 263 -7.80 -8.13 6.93
C GLY A 263 -7.61 -9.01 5.70
N ALA A 264 -7.48 -10.32 5.90
CA ALA A 264 -7.33 -11.30 4.82
C ALA A 264 -8.44 -11.22 3.77
N VAL A 265 -9.69 -10.94 4.17
CA VAL A 265 -10.82 -10.76 3.25
C VAL A 265 -10.59 -9.58 2.32
N SER A 266 -10.12 -8.45 2.85
CA SER A 266 -9.81 -7.26 2.04
C SER A 266 -8.59 -7.48 1.15
N LEU A 267 -7.55 -8.15 1.66
CA LEU A 267 -6.35 -8.46 0.88
C LEU A 267 -6.64 -9.42 -0.28
N ALA A 268 -7.66 -10.27 -0.14
CA ALA A 268 -8.16 -11.15 -1.20
C ALA A 268 -9.10 -10.46 -2.21
N HIS A 269 -9.29 -9.13 -2.13
CA HIS A 269 -10.19 -8.39 -3.03
C HIS A 269 -9.86 -8.70 -4.50
N ARG A 270 -10.89 -9.02 -5.30
CA ARG A 270 -10.77 -9.46 -6.71
C ARG A 270 -9.84 -10.67 -6.92
N GLY A 271 -9.58 -11.44 -5.89
CA GLY A 271 -8.75 -12.62 -5.93
C GLY A 271 -9.37 -13.80 -5.20
N VAL A 272 -8.54 -14.56 -4.51
CA VAL A 272 -8.91 -15.82 -3.88
C VAL A 272 -8.63 -15.75 -2.38
N LEU A 273 -9.67 -15.95 -1.58
CA LEU A 273 -9.56 -16.25 -0.16
C LEU A 273 -9.73 -17.75 0.02
N PHE A 274 -8.68 -18.45 0.44
CA PHE A 274 -8.74 -19.86 0.80
C PHE A 274 -8.95 -20.01 2.30
N LEU A 275 -10.00 -20.72 2.68
CA LEU A 275 -10.29 -21.06 4.07
C LEU A 275 -10.14 -22.58 4.21
N ASP A 276 -9.11 -22.99 4.94
CA ASP A 276 -8.96 -24.39 5.33
C ASP A 276 -9.85 -24.65 6.55
N GLU A 277 -10.55 -25.78 6.55
CA GLU A 277 -11.43 -26.24 7.63
C GLU A 277 -12.66 -25.34 7.91
N ALA A 278 -13.79 -25.70 7.30
CA ALA A 278 -15.09 -25.51 7.96
C ALA A 278 -15.34 -26.78 8.78
N GLU A 279 -14.85 -26.83 10.03
CA GLU A 279 -15.38 -27.82 10.98
C GLU A 279 -16.89 -27.59 11.08
N ASP A 280 -17.65 -28.67 10.92
CA ASP A 280 -19.11 -28.68 10.84
C ASP A 280 -19.73 -27.68 11.81
N ALA A 281 -20.47 -26.70 11.27
CA ALA A 281 -21.52 -26.02 12.02
C ALA A 281 -22.63 -27.05 12.28
N GLN A 282 -22.43 -27.90 13.29
CA GLN A 282 -23.44 -28.78 13.88
C GLN A 282 -24.18 -28.05 15.00
#